data_AF-A0A7Y5H9Y9-F1
#
_entry.id   AF-A0A7Y5H9Y9-F1
#
_cell.length_a   1.000
_cell.length_b   1.000
_cell.length_c   1.000
_cell.angle_alpha   90.00
_cell.angle_beta   90.00
_cell.angle_gamma   90.00
#
_symmetry.space_group_name_H-M   'P 1'
#
loop_
_entity.id
_entity.type
_entity.pdbx_description
1 polymer ?
#
loop_
_entity_poly.entity_id
_entity_poly.type
_entity_poly.pdbx_seq_one_letter_code
_entity_poly.pdbx_strand_id
1 'polypeptide(L)'
;MSASRFDEIESLLQSPRASGIFVVEARAGSPAAAAGIGVGDIVTAVSGAPTPDLRAFLAAVQPGGKPERVLDGVRRDGAPFSVAVPAGRPGIHGPAVREGVCAWRREADCGDAPDFSAFEGDGEWWLRSSFGEERAGYERVLVRRRGDRVEFDHLTHFGGGAGEQAWTYRSQVRSTHRLDRLLSTTHVESLSGTQAEGQSRLVMDLGDDGGWRGEVVDAKGARRAIDERPGVESLNAYAVPMLALTMPLRAGARLAFPELAESTGSVRSRSRLECLGRSDVRVNGRTIPAWCFGWRHWGESADFERFYVSDDRRLVRIEWGDGYGGCWCEAIPAAEARVGIPAHIRVE
;
A
#
# COMPACT_ATOMS: atom_id res chain seq x y z
N MET A 1 -16.36 -22.76 -8.90
CA MET A 1 -15.80 -21.48 -8.41
C MET A 1 -14.96 -20.92 -9.55
N SER A 2 -15.24 -19.71 -10.06
CA SER A 2 -14.35 -19.12 -11.08
C SER A 2 -13.03 -18.77 -10.41
N ALA A 3 -11.92 -18.91 -11.14
CA ALA A 3 -10.62 -18.41 -10.68
C ALA A 3 -10.77 -16.92 -10.34
N SER A 4 -10.16 -16.47 -9.25
CA SER A 4 -10.16 -15.05 -8.91
C SER A 4 -9.34 -14.27 -9.94
N ARG A 5 -9.58 -12.96 -10.08
CA ARG A 5 -8.75 -12.06 -10.91
C ARG A 5 -7.25 -12.17 -10.57
N PHE A 6 -6.91 -12.50 -9.33
CA PHE A 6 -5.53 -12.68 -8.90
C PHE A 6 -4.90 -13.95 -9.43
N ASP A 7 -5.65 -15.04 -9.50
CA ASP A 7 -5.17 -16.32 -10.05
C ASP A 7 -4.86 -16.18 -11.55
N GLU A 8 -5.63 -15.35 -12.27
CA GLU A 8 -5.40 -15.04 -13.68
C GLU A 8 -4.12 -14.20 -13.88
N ILE A 9 -3.93 -13.13 -13.12
CA ILE A 9 -2.70 -12.31 -13.14
C ILE A 9 -1.48 -13.16 -12.84
N GLU A 10 -1.56 -14.00 -11.80
CA GLU A 10 -0.47 -14.90 -11.41
C GLU A 10 -0.09 -15.85 -12.55
N SER A 11 -1.08 -16.48 -13.18
CA SER A 11 -0.86 -17.36 -14.32
C SER A 11 -0.14 -16.64 -15.47
N LEU A 12 -0.48 -15.37 -15.73
CA LEU A 12 0.16 -14.58 -16.78
C LEU A 12 1.59 -14.18 -16.43
N LEU A 13 1.88 -13.87 -15.16
CA LEU A 13 3.22 -13.54 -14.68
C LEU A 13 4.17 -14.75 -14.60
N GLN A 14 3.63 -15.96 -14.45
CA GLN A 14 4.41 -17.19 -14.47
C GLN A 14 4.95 -17.51 -15.88
N SER A 15 4.24 -17.08 -16.92
CA SER A 15 4.64 -17.26 -18.32
C SER A 15 4.32 -16.02 -19.17
N PRO A 16 5.06 -14.90 -18.98
CA PRO A 16 4.83 -13.68 -19.75
C PRO A 16 5.02 -13.95 -21.25
N ARG A 17 4.04 -13.52 -22.06
CA ARG A 17 4.03 -13.70 -23.52
C ARG A 17 4.81 -12.62 -24.28
N ALA A 18 5.46 -11.70 -23.56
CA ALA A 18 6.24 -10.60 -24.12
C ALA A 18 7.17 -9.98 -23.06
N SER A 19 8.12 -9.16 -23.50
CA SER A 19 8.96 -8.33 -22.63
C SER A 19 8.43 -6.90 -22.59
N GLY A 20 8.19 -6.35 -21.39
CA GLY A 20 7.60 -5.01 -21.23
C GLY A 20 7.09 -4.75 -19.82
N ILE A 21 6.17 -3.79 -19.66
CA ILE A 21 5.46 -3.53 -18.40
C ILE A 21 4.14 -4.31 -18.38
N PHE A 22 4.05 -5.32 -17.54
CA PHE A 22 2.82 -6.09 -17.34
C PHE A 22 1.84 -5.30 -16.48
N VAL A 23 0.67 -4.95 -17.01
CA VAL A 23 -0.36 -4.19 -16.32
C VAL A 23 -1.08 -5.10 -15.31
N VAL A 24 -0.87 -4.86 -14.01
CA VAL A 24 -1.63 -5.52 -12.93
C VAL A 24 -2.85 -4.69 -12.51
N GLU A 25 -2.81 -3.38 -12.75
CA GLU A 25 -3.91 -2.45 -12.50
C GLU A 25 -3.83 -1.25 -13.44
N ALA A 26 -4.99 -0.82 -13.93
CA ALA A 26 -5.19 0.50 -14.52
C ALA A 26 -6.13 1.28 -13.59
N ARG A 27 -5.63 2.37 -12.99
CA ARG A 27 -6.35 3.16 -11.99
C ARG A 27 -7.67 3.67 -12.57
N ALA A 28 -8.78 3.47 -11.85
CA ALA A 28 -10.09 3.99 -12.27
C ALA A 28 -10.04 5.51 -12.50
N GLY A 29 -10.61 5.96 -13.63
CA GLY A 29 -10.59 7.37 -14.04
C GLY A 29 -9.26 7.87 -14.62
N SER A 30 -8.25 7.01 -14.80
CA SER A 30 -6.98 7.39 -15.43
C SER A 30 -7.06 7.42 -16.96
N PRO A 31 -6.14 8.13 -17.65
CA PRO A 31 -6.04 8.10 -19.10
C PRO A 31 -5.91 6.69 -19.70
N ALA A 32 -5.14 5.79 -19.06
CA ALA A 32 -5.00 4.42 -19.55
C ALA A 32 -6.29 3.60 -19.40
N ALA A 33 -6.98 3.74 -18.26
CA ALA A 33 -8.28 3.08 -18.06
C ALA A 33 -9.33 3.56 -19.09
N ALA A 34 -9.37 4.87 -19.37
CA ALA A 34 -10.25 5.44 -20.40
C ALA A 34 -9.90 4.95 -21.82
N ALA A 35 -8.62 4.67 -22.07
CA ALA A 35 -8.13 4.08 -23.32
C ALA A 35 -8.33 2.55 -23.40
N GLY A 36 -8.96 1.93 -22.40
CA GLY A 36 -9.22 0.48 -22.41
C GLY A 36 -7.99 -0.39 -22.13
N ILE A 37 -6.91 0.21 -21.61
CA ILE A 37 -5.81 -0.55 -21.00
C ILE A 37 -6.31 -1.19 -19.73
N GLY A 38 -6.03 -2.48 -19.58
CA GLY A 38 -6.52 -3.27 -18.48
C GLY A 38 -5.48 -4.27 -18.00
N VAL A 39 -5.88 -5.01 -16.99
CA VAL A 39 -5.07 -6.10 -16.44
C VAL A 39 -4.71 -7.11 -17.51
N GLY A 40 -3.48 -7.62 -17.47
CA GLY A 40 -2.99 -8.64 -18.39
C GLY A 40 -2.33 -8.08 -19.65
N ASP A 41 -2.51 -6.80 -19.92
CA ASP A 41 -1.80 -6.10 -21.00
C ASP A 41 -0.30 -6.03 -20.69
N ILE A 42 0.56 -6.17 -21.69
CA ILE A 42 2.00 -5.90 -21.57
C ILE A 42 2.37 -4.72 -22.46
N VAL A 43 2.73 -3.57 -21.88
CA VAL A 43 3.20 -2.40 -22.63
C VAL A 43 4.66 -2.62 -23.00
N THR A 44 4.94 -2.83 -24.29
CA THR A 44 6.30 -3.06 -24.80
C THR A 44 6.98 -1.79 -25.36
N ALA A 45 6.20 -0.75 -25.67
CA ALA A 45 6.70 0.54 -26.13
C ALA A 45 5.71 1.69 -25.88
N VAL A 46 6.23 2.91 -25.79
CA VAL A 46 5.48 4.17 -25.69
C VAL A 46 6.03 5.15 -26.72
N SER A 47 5.21 5.53 -27.70
CA SER A 47 5.55 6.49 -28.77
C SER A 47 6.84 6.13 -29.51
N GLY A 48 6.98 4.83 -29.82
CA GLY A 48 8.15 4.22 -30.43
C GLY A 48 9.34 3.97 -29.49
N ALA A 49 9.31 4.43 -28.23
CA ALA A 49 10.37 4.16 -27.26
C ALA A 49 10.11 2.81 -26.56
N PRO A 50 11.04 1.83 -26.62
CA PRO A 50 10.89 0.55 -25.91
C PRO A 50 10.80 0.72 -24.40
N THR A 51 10.01 -0.13 -23.74
CA THR A 51 9.82 -0.11 -22.28
C THR A 51 10.22 -1.44 -21.63
N PRO A 52 11.51 -1.81 -21.67
CA PRO A 52 11.98 -3.08 -21.11
C PRO A 52 11.96 -3.12 -19.57
N ASP A 53 11.88 -1.96 -18.93
CA ASP A 53 11.82 -1.80 -17.49
C ASP A 53 11.01 -0.55 -17.09
N LEU A 54 10.69 -0.47 -15.79
CA LEU A 54 9.89 0.61 -15.24
C LEU A 54 10.54 1.98 -15.44
N ARG A 55 11.87 2.07 -15.40
CA ARG A 55 12.59 3.33 -15.59
C ARG A 55 12.40 3.87 -17.01
N ALA A 56 12.54 3.00 -18.02
CA ALA A 56 12.33 3.34 -19.42
C ALA A 56 10.87 3.71 -19.69
N PHE A 57 9.92 2.96 -19.11
CA PHE A 57 8.51 3.32 -19.17
C PHE A 57 8.23 4.70 -18.58
N LEU A 58 8.67 4.95 -17.34
CA LEU A 58 8.50 6.24 -16.67
C LEU A 58 9.10 7.38 -17.48
N ALA A 59 10.32 7.21 -18.01
CA ALA A 59 10.96 8.17 -18.90
C ALA A 59 10.11 8.46 -20.15
N ALA A 60 9.54 7.43 -20.76
CA ALA A 60 8.71 7.56 -21.96
C ALA A 60 7.32 8.15 -21.69
N VAL A 61 6.84 8.09 -20.44
CA VAL A 61 5.57 8.70 -20.00
C VAL A 61 5.76 10.03 -19.25
N GLN A 62 7.01 10.52 -19.09
CA GLN A 62 7.32 11.80 -18.43
C GLN A 62 6.56 12.97 -19.07
N PRO A 63 5.90 13.85 -18.29
CA PRO A 63 5.16 15.01 -18.82
C PRO A 63 6.06 15.89 -19.68
N GLY A 64 5.77 15.99 -20.98
CA GLY A 64 6.62 16.70 -21.93
C GLY A 64 5.99 16.79 -23.33
N GLY A 65 5.30 17.91 -23.58
CA GLY A 65 5.06 18.48 -24.92
C GLY A 65 3.98 17.88 -25.82
N LYS A 66 3.72 16.57 -25.82
CA LYS A 66 2.72 15.96 -26.73
C LYS A 66 1.35 15.81 -26.05
N PRO A 67 0.25 16.20 -26.72
CA PRO A 67 -1.12 16.14 -26.16
C PRO A 67 -1.64 14.70 -26.01
N GLU A 68 -0.99 13.74 -26.65
CA GLU A 68 -1.36 12.33 -26.65
C GLU A 68 -0.08 11.48 -26.76
N ARG A 69 -0.08 10.30 -26.13
CA ARG A 69 0.96 9.29 -26.28
C ARG A 69 0.34 8.04 -26.86
N VAL A 70 1.07 7.36 -27.74
CA VAL A 70 0.62 6.04 -28.20
C VAL A 70 1.36 4.98 -27.39
N LEU A 71 0.63 4.04 -26.80
CA LEU A 71 1.19 2.79 -26.31
C LEU A 71 1.27 1.86 -27.52
N ASP A 72 2.37 1.90 -28.28
CA ASP A 72 2.48 1.28 -29.61
C ASP A 72 2.70 -0.24 -29.61
N GLY A 73 2.83 -0.82 -28.43
CA GLY A 73 3.26 -2.20 -28.27
C GLY A 73 2.53 -2.90 -27.15
N VAL A 74 1.25 -2.61 -26.95
CA VAL A 74 0.48 -3.31 -25.92
C VAL A 74 0.18 -4.70 -26.42
N ARG A 75 0.47 -5.73 -25.63
CA ARG A 75 0.13 -7.11 -25.97
C ARG A 75 -0.93 -7.64 -25.02
N ARG A 76 -2.10 -7.99 -25.55
CA ARG A 76 -3.20 -8.66 -24.85
C ARG A 76 -3.29 -10.08 -25.35
N ASP A 77 -3.17 -11.05 -24.44
CA ASP A 77 -3.11 -12.48 -24.79
C ASP A 77 -2.03 -12.84 -25.83
N GLY A 78 -1.01 -11.99 -25.97
CA GLY A 78 0.04 -12.14 -26.97
C GLY A 78 -0.27 -11.49 -28.33
N ALA A 79 -1.46 -10.93 -28.56
CA ALA A 79 -1.75 -10.14 -29.76
C ALA A 79 -1.36 -8.66 -29.54
N PRO A 80 -0.58 -8.05 -30.45
CA PRO A 80 -0.21 -6.65 -30.34
C PRO A 80 -1.37 -5.72 -30.74
N PHE A 81 -1.52 -4.62 -30.01
CA PHE A 81 -2.35 -3.49 -30.39
C PHE A 81 -1.69 -2.19 -29.95
N SER A 82 -2.12 -1.11 -30.59
CA SER A 82 -1.71 0.24 -30.23
C SER A 82 -2.92 1.03 -29.77
N VAL A 83 -2.74 1.85 -28.73
CA VAL A 83 -3.79 2.75 -28.29
C VAL A 83 -3.24 4.10 -27.92
N ALA A 84 -3.98 5.13 -28.30
CA ALA A 84 -3.67 6.49 -27.95
C ALA A 84 -4.22 6.80 -26.56
N VAL A 85 -3.35 7.31 -25.69
CA VAL A 85 -3.61 7.63 -24.29
C VAL A 85 -3.42 9.13 -24.13
N PRO A 86 -4.43 9.87 -23.61
CA PRO A 86 -4.31 11.30 -23.37
C PRO A 86 -3.06 11.67 -22.55
N ALA A 87 -2.51 12.86 -22.81
CA ALA A 87 -1.36 13.36 -22.06
C ALA A 87 -1.64 13.39 -20.54
N GLY A 88 -0.65 12.93 -19.78
CA GLY A 88 -0.72 12.87 -18.32
C GLY A 88 -0.02 11.62 -17.79
N ARG A 89 -0.17 11.37 -16.49
CA ARG A 89 0.23 10.09 -15.89
C ARG A 89 -0.75 9.02 -16.38
N PRO A 90 -0.31 7.95 -17.07
CA PRO A 90 -1.22 6.94 -17.60
C PRO A 90 -2.06 6.25 -16.53
N GLY A 91 -1.56 6.14 -15.30
CA GLY A 91 -2.25 5.43 -14.21
C GLY A 91 -2.16 3.91 -14.33
N ILE A 92 -1.05 3.41 -14.86
CA ILE A 92 -0.73 1.98 -14.98
C ILE A 92 0.18 1.58 -13.83
N HIS A 93 -0.12 0.44 -13.19
CA HIS A 93 0.74 -0.21 -12.20
C HIS A 93 1.11 -1.61 -12.70
N GLY A 94 2.38 -2.02 -12.55
CA GLY A 94 2.86 -3.25 -13.18
C GLY A 94 4.36 -3.53 -13.13
N PRO A 95 4.81 -4.79 -12.98
CA PRO A 95 6.22 -5.16 -13.10
C PRO A 95 6.73 -5.09 -14.52
N ALA A 96 8.04 -4.85 -14.63
CA ALA A 96 8.80 -5.26 -15.81
C ALA A 96 8.83 -6.79 -15.89
N VAL A 97 8.48 -7.32 -17.06
CA VAL A 97 8.50 -8.76 -17.36
C VAL A 97 9.36 -9.02 -18.59
N ARG A 98 9.89 -10.25 -18.69
CA ARG A 98 10.60 -10.72 -19.88
C ARG A 98 9.89 -11.94 -20.44
N GLU A 99 9.81 -12.01 -21.76
CA GLU A 99 9.18 -13.11 -22.46
C GLU A 99 9.83 -14.45 -22.08
N GLY A 100 9.01 -15.44 -21.75
CA GLY A 100 9.48 -16.78 -21.37
C GLY A 100 10.24 -16.85 -20.03
N VAL A 101 10.47 -15.72 -19.37
CA VAL A 101 11.04 -15.69 -18.03
C VAL A 101 9.90 -15.57 -17.05
N CYS A 102 9.79 -16.58 -16.18
CA CYS A 102 8.86 -16.56 -15.06
C CYS A 102 9.16 -15.33 -14.20
N ALA A 103 8.37 -14.27 -14.38
CA ALA A 103 8.52 -13.03 -13.65
C ALA A 103 8.08 -13.23 -12.19
N TRP A 104 7.18 -14.19 -11.98
CA TRP A 104 6.73 -14.52 -10.65
C TRP A 104 6.35 -15.99 -10.48
N ARG A 105 6.80 -16.62 -9.40
CA ARG A 105 6.38 -17.98 -8.98
C ARG A 105 5.54 -17.89 -7.72
N ARG A 106 4.51 -18.74 -7.62
CA ARG A 106 3.89 -19.06 -6.34
C ARG A 106 4.93 -19.74 -5.46
N GLU A 107 5.56 -18.96 -4.60
CA GLU A 107 6.32 -19.55 -3.52
C GLU A 107 5.32 -19.94 -2.43
N ALA A 108 5.48 -21.13 -1.86
CA ALA A 108 4.71 -21.47 -0.68
C ALA A 108 5.01 -20.41 0.39
N ASP A 109 3.94 -19.84 0.97
CA ASP A 109 4.09 -19.03 2.17
C ASP A 109 4.76 -19.87 3.26
N CYS A 110 5.34 -19.21 4.25
CA CYS A 110 5.82 -19.94 5.42
C CYS A 110 4.62 -20.67 6.06
N GLY A 111 4.77 -21.96 6.34
CA GLY A 111 3.81 -22.75 7.11
C GLY A 111 3.84 -22.44 8.61
N ASP A 112 4.56 -21.38 8.99
CA ASP A 112 4.72 -20.95 10.37
C ASP A 112 3.41 -20.31 10.87
N ALA A 113 3.10 -20.55 12.14
CA ALA A 113 1.91 -19.98 12.77
C ALA A 113 2.12 -18.50 13.12
N PRO A 114 1.09 -17.65 12.97
CA PRO A 114 1.13 -16.28 13.47
C PRO A 114 1.18 -16.26 15.00
N ASP A 115 1.83 -15.24 15.54
CA ASP A 115 1.95 -14.99 16.97
C ASP A 115 1.16 -13.74 17.34
N PHE A 116 0.04 -13.92 18.05
CA PHE A 116 -0.84 -12.81 18.40
C PHE A 116 -0.55 -12.23 19.79
N SER A 117 0.62 -12.48 20.39
CA SER A 117 0.99 -11.94 21.71
C SER A 117 0.88 -10.40 21.77
N ALA A 118 1.15 -9.70 20.67
CA ALA A 118 0.96 -8.25 20.55
C ALA A 118 -0.52 -7.80 20.69
N PHE A 119 -1.47 -8.73 20.60
CA PHE A 119 -2.93 -8.48 20.59
C PHE A 119 -3.69 -9.31 21.64
N GLU A 120 -3.01 -9.82 22.68
CA GLU A 120 -3.67 -10.52 23.78
C GLU A 120 -4.64 -9.62 24.56
N GLY A 121 -4.42 -8.30 24.52
CA GLY A 121 -5.30 -7.29 25.09
C GLY A 121 -5.39 -6.03 24.23
N ASP A 122 -5.99 -5.00 24.80
CA ASP A 122 -6.01 -3.68 24.19
C ASP A 122 -4.60 -3.07 24.23
N GLY A 123 -4.25 -2.31 23.20
CA GLY A 123 -2.92 -1.74 23.01
C GLY A 123 -2.96 -0.33 22.41
N GLU A 124 -1.87 0.41 22.60
CA GLU A 124 -1.71 1.76 22.07
C GLU A 124 -0.26 2.00 21.66
N TRP A 125 -0.06 2.48 20.44
CA TRP A 125 1.24 2.87 19.90
C TRP A 125 1.21 4.33 19.49
N TRP A 126 2.24 5.05 19.89
CA TRP A 126 2.51 6.42 19.45
C TRP A 126 3.80 6.43 18.65
N LEU A 127 3.72 7.02 17.47
CA LEU A 127 4.86 7.18 16.59
C LEU A 127 5.00 8.65 16.22
N ARG A 128 6.23 9.17 16.24
CA ARG A 128 6.52 10.51 15.74
C ARG A 128 6.92 10.44 14.28
N SER A 129 6.23 11.18 13.42
CA SER A 129 6.50 11.26 11.98
C SER A 129 7.46 12.40 11.66
N SER A 130 8.43 12.14 10.78
CA SER A 130 9.44 13.12 10.35
C SER A 130 9.71 13.02 8.85
N PHE A 131 10.05 14.15 8.22
CA PHE A 131 10.62 14.22 6.86
C PHE A 131 12.09 14.64 6.98
N GLY A 132 13.02 13.74 6.66
CA GLY A 132 14.43 13.97 6.97
C GLY A 132 14.63 14.15 8.48
N GLU A 133 15.22 15.28 8.90
CA GLU A 133 15.39 15.64 10.32
C GLU A 133 14.23 16.46 10.89
N GLU A 134 13.30 16.91 10.03
CA GLU A 134 12.18 17.76 10.45
C GLU A 134 11.03 16.93 10.99
N ARG A 135 10.64 17.23 12.23
CA ARG A 135 9.46 16.63 12.85
C ARG A 135 8.21 17.22 12.21
N ALA A 136 7.35 16.34 11.71
CA ALA A 136 6.18 16.73 10.91
C ALA A 136 4.86 16.45 11.62
N GLY A 137 4.83 15.49 12.54
CA GLY A 137 3.60 15.11 13.23
C GLY A 137 3.71 13.81 13.99
N TYR A 138 2.60 13.10 14.07
CA TYR A 138 2.51 11.84 14.79
C TYR A 138 1.49 10.90 14.16
N GLU A 139 1.62 9.64 14.53
CA GLU A 139 0.62 8.61 14.35
C GLU A 139 0.26 8.02 15.71
N ARG A 140 -1.01 7.67 15.89
CA ARG A 140 -1.51 6.91 17.02
C ARG A 140 -2.28 5.71 16.51
N VAL A 141 -1.94 4.52 16.98
CA VAL A 141 -2.66 3.28 16.69
C VAL A 141 -3.24 2.76 17.99
N LEU A 142 -4.57 2.74 18.09
CA LEU A 142 -5.28 2.06 19.17
C LEU A 142 -5.74 0.70 18.67
N VAL A 143 -5.47 -0.34 19.45
CA VAL A 143 -5.89 -1.71 19.17
C VAL A 143 -6.83 -2.16 20.27
N ARG A 144 -7.96 -2.74 19.89
CA ARG A 144 -8.93 -3.31 20.84
C ARG A 144 -9.22 -4.77 20.50
N ARG A 145 -9.03 -5.66 21.48
CA ARG A 145 -9.26 -7.09 21.30
C ARG A 145 -10.73 -7.43 21.50
N ARG A 146 -11.33 -8.16 20.56
CA ARG A 146 -12.75 -8.56 20.59
C ARG A 146 -12.91 -10.03 20.19
N GLY A 147 -12.80 -10.93 21.16
CA GLY A 147 -13.01 -12.36 20.91
C GLY A 147 -11.96 -12.93 19.96
N ASP A 148 -12.33 -13.24 18.72
CA ASP A 148 -11.45 -13.70 17.64
C ASP A 148 -11.02 -12.57 16.68
N ARG A 149 -11.43 -11.32 16.95
CA ARG A 149 -11.10 -10.13 16.15
C ARG A 149 -10.28 -9.09 16.88
N VAL A 150 -9.69 -8.17 16.14
CA VAL A 150 -9.11 -6.93 16.64
C VAL A 150 -9.66 -5.74 15.85
N GLU A 151 -9.91 -4.65 16.56
CA GLU A 151 -10.29 -3.37 15.98
C GLU A 151 -9.08 -2.43 16.05
N PHE A 152 -8.72 -1.83 14.92
CA PHE A 152 -7.69 -0.82 14.85
C PHE A 152 -8.32 0.56 14.63
N ASP A 153 -7.88 1.56 15.39
CA ASP A 153 -8.17 2.98 15.16
C ASP A 153 -6.83 3.71 14.98
N HIS A 154 -6.48 3.96 13.72
CA HIS A 154 -5.23 4.60 13.32
C HIS A 154 -5.49 6.07 12.99
N LEU A 155 -4.93 6.97 13.78
CA LEU A 155 -4.90 8.40 13.54
C LEU A 155 -3.53 8.80 13.03
N THR A 156 -3.49 9.46 11.88
CA THR A 156 -2.29 10.09 11.32
C THR A 156 -2.51 11.58 11.23
N HIS A 157 -1.62 12.37 11.80
CA HIS A 157 -1.68 13.82 11.70
C HIS A 157 -0.29 14.43 11.57
N PHE A 158 -0.02 15.02 10.41
CA PHE A 158 1.23 15.71 10.15
C PHE A 158 1.02 16.98 9.34
N GLY A 159 2.05 17.82 9.28
CA GLY A 159 2.08 19.04 8.50
C GLY A 159 3.45 19.69 8.50
N GLY A 160 3.54 20.83 7.85
CA GLY A 160 4.78 21.58 7.72
C GLY A 160 4.52 23.04 7.34
N GLY A 161 5.61 23.77 7.10
CA GLY A 161 5.55 25.21 6.82
C GLY A 161 5.35 26.07 8.08
N ALA A 162 5.34 27.40 7.90
CA ALA A 162 5.17 28.38 8.97
C ALA A 162 4.26 29.53 8.52
N GLY A 163 3.54 30.14 9.48
CA GLY A 163 2.67 31.28 9.23
C GLY A 163 1.56 30.98 8.21
N GLU A 164 1.40 31.84 7.20
CA GLU A 164 0.40 31.69 6.13
C GLU A 164 0.69 30.54 5.16
N GLN A 165 1.87 29.92 5.23
CA GLN A 165 2.26 28.77 4.39
C GLN A 165 2.12 27.42 5.12
N ALA A 166 1.51 27.40 6.29
CA ALA A 166 1.30 26.17 7.06
C ALA A 166 0.27 25.25 6.36
N TRP A 167 0.59 23.97 6.27
CA TRP A 167 -0.33 22.94 5.75
C TRP A 167 -0.51 21.82 6.77
N THR A 168 -1.64 21.13 6.69
CA THR A 168 -1.97 19.98 7.52
C THR A 168 -2.59 18.86 6.69
N TYR A 169 -2.22 17.63 7.02
CA TYR A 169 -2.86 16.40 6.60
C TYR A 169 -3.35 15.66 7.84
N ARG A 170 -4.58 15.15 7.77
CA ARG A 170 -5.18 14.31 8.80
C ARG A 170 -5.87 13.12 8.16
N SER A 171 -5.59 11.94 8.69
CA SER A 171 -6.32 10.71 8.38
C SER A 171 -6.73 10.00 9.67
N GLN A 172 -7.94 9.46 9.69
CA GLN A 172 -8.38 8.48 10.68
C GLN A 172 -8.93 7.26 9.96
N VAL A 173 -8.38 6.09 10.27
CA VAL A 173 -8.77 4.80 9.69
C VAL A 173 -9.19 3.88 10.82
N ARG A 174 -10.45 3.45 10.79
CA ARG A 174 -10.98 2.41 11.67
C ARG A 174 -11.18 1.14 10.87
N SER A 175 -10.64 0.04 11.35
CA SER A 175 -10.72 -1.24 10.65
C SER A 175 -10.90 -2.40 11.62
N THR A 176 -11.56 -3.45 11.16
CA THR A 176 -11.76 -4.69 11.92
C THR A 176 -11.10 -5.84 11.20
N HIS A 177 -10.37 -6.66 11.95
CA HIS A 177 -9.57 -7.76 11.43
C HIS A 177 -9.84 -9.05 12.20
N ARG A 178 -9.93 -10.17 11.51
CA ARG A 178 -9.90 -11.50 12.13
C ARG A 178 -8.49 -11.81 12.58
N LEU A 179 -8.30 -12.40 13.77
CA LEU A 179 -7.00 -12.96 14.15
C LEU A 179 -6.78 -14.33 13.49
N ASP A 180 -6.70 -14.29 12.17
CA ASP A 180 -6.21 -15.36 11.34
C ASP A 180 -4.81 -15.02 10.83
N ARG A 181 -4.23 -15.92 10.03
CA ARG A 181 -2.87 -15.78 9.51
C ARG A 181 -2.62 -14.45 8.78
N LEU A 182 -3.65 -13.79 8.27
CA LEU A 182 -3.53 -12.58 7.48
C LEU A 182 -3.94 -11.29 8.21
N LEU A 183 -4.51 -11.37 9.41
CA LEU A 183 -5.31 -10.26 9.93
C LEU A 183 -6.41 -9.85 8.92
N SER A 184 -7.14 -10.83 8.37
CA SER A 184 -8.11 -10.57 7.30
C SER A 184 -9.09 -9.47 7.69
N THR A 185 -9.11 -8.40 6.89
CA THR A 185 -9.96 -7.23 7.09
C THR A 185 -11.41 -7.57 6.76
N THR A 186 -12.34 -7.15 7.61
CA THR A 186 -13.79 -7.34 7.40
C THR A 186 -14.56 -6.04 7.31
N HIS A 187 -14.00 -4.94 7.80
CA HIS A 187 -14.59 -3.61 7.79
C HIS A 187 -13.49 -2.56 7.70
N VAL A 188 -13.73 -1.50 6.92
CA VAL A 188 -12.90 -0.29 6.89
C VAL A 188 -13.80 0.95 6.83
N GLU A 189 -13.55 1.88 7.73
CA GLU A 189 -14.00 3.26 7.65
C GLU A 189 -12.76 4.17 7.63
N SER A 190 -12.66 5.06 6.66
CA SER A 190 -11.59 6.05 6.61
C SER A 190 -12.13 7.45 6.39
N LEU A 191 -11.46 8.41 7.01
CA LEU A 191 -11.62 9.84 6.78
C LEU A 191 -10.22 10.40 6.55
N SER A 192 -9.94 10.95 5.39
CA SER A 192 -8.59 11.43 5.06
C SER A 192 -8.63 12.67 4.19
N GLY A 193 -7.73 13.62 4.43
CA GLY A 193 -7.56 14.77 3.57
C GLY A 193 -6.68 15.87 4.15
N THR A 194 -6.59 16.97 3.41
CA THR A 194 -5.87 18.18 3.84
C THR A 194 -6.86 19.29 4.17
N GLN A 195 -6.42 20.28 4.94
CA GLN A 195 -7.23 21.47 5.19
C GLN A 195 -7.60 22.23 3.90
N ALA A 196 -6.73 22.19 2.89
CA ALA A 196 -6.92 22.92 1.63
C ALA A 196 -7.86 22.21 0.66
N GLU A 197 -7.79 20.88 0.59
CA GLU A 197 -8.52 20.08 -0.41
C GLU A 197 -9.82 19.46 0.13
N GLY A 198 -10.03 19.53 1.45
CA GLY A 198 -11.15 18.86 2.13
C GLY A 198 -10.85 17.39 2.43
N GLN A 199 -11.82 16.69 3.01
CA GLN A 199 -11.69 15.29 3.44
C GLN A 199 -12.57 14.36 2.61
N SER A 200 -11.99 13.26 2.15
CA SER A 200 -12.73 12.14 1.58
C SER A 200 -13.08 11.14 2.67
N ARG A 201 -14.23 10.50 2.54
CA ARG A 201 -14.70 9.43 3.41
C ARG A 201 -14.87 8.15 2.61
N LEU A 202 -14.43 7.03 3.16
CA LEU A 202 -14.75 5.70 2.66
C LEU A 202 -15.38 4.88 3.78
N VAL A 203 -16.38 4.08 3.45
CA VAL A 203 -16.88 2.99 4.29
C VAL A 203 -17.07 1.76 3.41
N MET A 204 -16.56 0.61 3.85
CA MET A 204 -16.78 -0.65 3.17
C MET A 204 -16.77 -1.85 4.11
N ASP A 205 -17.57 -2.85 3.74
CA ASP A 205 -17.77 -4.09 4.48
C ASP A 205 -17.58 -5.30 3.59
N LEU A 206 -17.02 -6.37 4.16
CA LEU A 206 -16.92 -7.66 3.52
C LEU A 206 -18.24 -8.43 3.69
N GLY A 207 -18.91 -8.72 2.59
CA GLY A 207 -20.12 -9.54 2.56
C GLY A 207 -19.83 -11.04 2.70
N ASP A 208 -20.86 -11.80 3.03
CA ASP A 208 -20.78 -13.27 3.18
C ASP A 208 -20.39 -14.00 1.88
N ASP A 209 -20.61 -13.36 0.73
CA ASP A 209 -20.20 -13.85 -0.59
C ASP A 209 -18.73 -13.56 -0.92
N GLY A 210 -17.99 -12.95 0.01
CA GLY A 210 -16.60 -12.53 -0.16
C GLY A 210 -16.43 -11.24 -0.95
N GLY A 211 -17.52 -10.60 -1.38
CA GLY A 211 -17.48 -9.31 -2.05
C GLY A 211 -17.43 -8.14 -1.07
N TRP A 212 -16.65 -7.12 -1.39
CA TRP A 212 -16.67 -5.85 -0.66
C TRP A 212 -17.70 -4.90 -1.22
N ARG A 213 -18.48 -4.30 -0.32
CA ARG A 213 -19.50 -3.30 -0.67
C ARG A 213 -19.33 -2.08 0.19
N GLY A 214 -19.60 -0.91 -0.38
CA GLY A 214 -19.41 0.33 0.32
C GLY A 214 -19.61 1.56 -0.54
N GLU A 215 -19.11 2.68 -0.04
CA GLU A 215 -19.18 3.97 -0.71
C GLU A 215 -17.90 4.76 -0.44
N VAL A 216 -17.44 5.48 -1.46
CA VAL A 216 -16.48 6.57 -1.32
C VAL A 216 -17.22 7.87 -1.57
N VAL A 217 -17.04 8.82 -0.66
CA VAL A 217 -17.45 10.22 -0.80
C VAL A 217 -16.18 11.05 -0.91
N ASP A 218 -15.94 11.67 -2.06
CA ASP A 218 -14.77 12.53 -2.23
C ASP A 218 -14.92 13.84 -1.45
N ALA A 219 -13.83 14.63 -1.39
CA ALA A 219 -13.82 15.90 -0.67
C ALA A 219 -14.81 16.95 -1.20
N LYS A 220 -15.36 16.77 -2.41
CA LYS A 220 -16.39 17.63 -3.00
C LYS A 220 -17.80 17.08 -2.78
N GLY A 221 -17.94 15.96 -2.08
CA GLY A 221 -19.21 15.30 -1.81
C GLY A 221 -19.69 14.37 -2.92
N ALA A 222 -18.89 14.12 -3.97
CA ALA A 222 -19.24 13.19 -5.03
C ALA A 222 -19.15 11.75 -4.50
N ARG A 223 -20.19 10.97 -4.81
CA ARG A 223 -20.37 9.61 -4.30
C ARG A 223 -20.06 8.58 -5.36
N ARG A 224 -19.38 7.50 -4.96
CA ARG A 224 -19.12 6.33 -5.81
C ARG A 224 -19.33 5.06 -4.98
N ALA A 225 -20.17 4.16 -5.50
CA ALA A 225 -20.33 2.84 -4.91
C ALA A 225 -19.06 2.00 -5.08
N ILE A 226 -18.78 1.18 -4.07
CA ILE A 226 -17.77 0.12 -4.10
C ILE A 226 -18.52 -1.19 -4.27
N ASP A 227 -18.16 -1.95 -5.30
CA ASP A 227 -18.58 -3.33 -5.52
C ASP A 227 -17.38 -4.09 -6.09
N GLU A 228 -16.51 -4.53 -5.20
CA GLU A 228 -15.25 -5.21 -5.52
C GLU A 228 -15.37 -6.68 -5.12
N ARG A 229 -14.86 -7.59 -5.95
CA ARG A 229 -14.89 -9.04 -5.66
C ARG A 229 -13.48 -9.61 -5.48
N PRO A 230 -12.73 -9.22 -4.43
CA PRO A 230 -11.55 -9.97 -4.03
C PRO A 230 -11.96 -11.28 -3.34
N GLY A 231 -10.99 -12.13 -3.02
CA GLY A 231 -11.22 -13.17 -2.02
C GLY A 231 -11.39 -12.56 -0.63
N VAL A 232 -11.97 -13.33 0.30
CA VAL A 232 -12.15 -13.01 1.73
C VAL A 232 -10.81 -12.67 2.45
N GLU A 233 -9.68 -13.06 1.85
CA GLU A 233 -8.33 -12.87 2.37
C GLU A 233 -7.74 -11.54 1.85
N SER A 234 -8.11 -10.41 2.44
CA SER A 234 -7.49 -9.11 2.12
C SER A 234 -7.06 -8.37 3.37
N LEU A 235 -5.97 -7.61 3.29
CA LEU A 235 -5.45 -6.81 4.39
C LEU A 235 -5.45 -5.32 4.02
N ASN A 236 -6.02 -4.49 4.90
CA ASN A 236 -5.90 -3.04 4.79
C ASN A 236 -4.45 -2.58 4.95
N ALA A 237 -4.03 -1.60 4.13
CA ALA A 237 -2.66 -1.07 4.11
C ALA A 237 -2.16 -0.59 5.50
N TYR A 238 -3.01 0.10 6.27
CA TYR A 238 -2.63 0.60 7.60
C TYR A 238 -2.47 -0.52 8.65
N ALA A 239 -2.95 -1.72 8.37
CA ALA A 239 -2.77 -2.88 9.24
C ALA A 239 -1.48 -3.67 8.94
N VAL A 240 -0.74 -3.36 7.87
CA VAL A 240 0.50 -4.08 7.53
C VAL A 240 1.60 -3.93 8.61
N PRO A 241 1.84 -2.76 9.23
CA PRO A 241 2.76 -2.66 10.36
C PRO A 241 2.35 -3.55 11.54
N MET A 242 1.04 -3.72 11.75
CA MET A 242 0.48 -4.58 12.79
C MET A 242 0.62 -6.06 12.44
N LEU A 243 0.48 -6.42 11.17
CA LEU A 243 0.76 -7.77 10.67
C LEU A 243 2.22 -8.20 10.95
N ALA A 244 3.19 -7.28 10.82
CA ALA A 244 4.59 -7.54 11.15
C ALA A 244 4.78 -8.00 12.61
N LEU A 245 3.95 -7.52 13.53
CA LEU A 245 3.96 -7.96 14.93
C LEU A 245 3.53 -9.41 15.09
N THR A 246 2.79 -9.97 14.12
CA THR A 246 2.31 -11.36 14.16
C THR A 246 3.22 -12.35 13.44
N MET A 247 4.06 -11.85 12.53
CA MET A 247 4.90 -12.69 11.71
C MET A 247 6.01 -13.38 12.53
N PRO A 248 6.48 -14.58 12.17
CA PRO A 248 7.64 -15.18 12.83
C PRO A 248 8.85 -14.24 12.82
N LEU A 249 9.49 -14.05 13.98
CA LEU A 249 10.74 -13.30 14.12
C LEU A 249 11.92 -14.15 13.64
N ARG A 250 11.97 -14.40 12.33
CA ARG A 250 12.98 -15.25 11.67
C ARG A 250 13.22 -14.74 10.25
N ALA A 251 14.49 -14.58 9.87
CA ALA A 251 14.86 -14.20 8.51
C ALA A 251 14.22 -15.14 7.47
N GLY A 252 13.65 -14.54 6.43
CA GLY A 252 12.95 -15.23 5.35
C GLY A 252 11.51 -15.66 5.68
N ALA A 253 10.98 -15.36 6.87
CA ALA A 253 9.54 -15.47 7.11
C ALA A 253 8.80 -14.53 6.16
N ARG A 254 7.80 -15.04 5.44
CA ARG A 254 7.09 -14.29 4.39
C ARG A 254 5.60 -14.57 4.38
N LEU A 255 4.83 -13.52 4.10
CA LEU A 255 3.38 -13.60 3.93
C LEU A 255 2.95 -12.82 2.69
N ALA A 256 2.25 -13.51 1.80
CA ALA A 256 1.56 -12.94 0.66
C ALA A 256 0.13 -12.51 1.01
N PHE A 257 -0.31 -11.35 0.54
CA PHE A 257 -1.69 -10.94 0.73
C PHE A 257 -2.22 -9.97 -0.31
N PRO A 258 -3.48 -10.09 -0.75
CA PRO A 258 -4.19 -8.99 -1.39
C PRO A 258 -4.27 -7.78 -0.47
N GLU A 259 -3.95 -6.60 -1.00
CA GLU A 259 -4.04 -5.35 -0.26
C GLU A 259 -5.35 -4.64 -0.58
N LEU A 260 -6.03 -4.20 0.47
CA LEU A 260 -7.18 -3.34 0.37
C LEU A 260 -6.73 -1.87 0.48
N ALA A 261 -6.74 -1.16 -0.65
CA ALA A 261 -6.39 0.26 -0.70
C ALA A 261 -7.59 1.13 -0.32
N GLU A 262 -7.59 1.64 0.90
CA GLU A 262 -8.67 2.45 1.49
C GLU A 262 -8.82 3.83 0.83
N SER A 263 -7.76 4.40 0.24
CA SER A 263 -7.87 5.66 -0.49
C SER A 263 -8.73 5.54 -1.76
N THR A 264 -8.82 4.33 -2.34
CA THR A 264 -9.54 4.06 -3.58
C THR A 264 -10.71 3.10 -3.41
N GLY A 265 -10.83 2.43 -2.26
CA GLY A 265 -11.82 1.36 -2.06
C GLY A 265 -11.69 0.24 -3.07
N SER A 266 -10.46 0.01 -3.55
CA SER A 266 -10.13 -1.03 -4.52
C SER A 266 -9.16 -2.02 -3.90
N VAL A 267 -9.23 -3.27 -4.34
CA VAL A 267 -8.23 -4.26 -3.95
C VAL A 267 -7.11 -4.19 -4.97
N ARG A 268 -5.92 -3.81 -4.50
CA ARG A 268 -4.72 -3.77 -5.32
C ARG A 268 -4.20 -5.19 -5.54
N SER A 269 -3.23 -5.32 -6.43
CA SER A 269 -2.45 -6.56 -6.59
C SER A 269 -1.99 -7.11 -5.22
N ARG A 270 -1.50 -8.36 -5.20
CA ARG A 270 -0.91 -8.89 -3.98
C ARG A 270 0.23 -7.95 -3.49
N SER A 271 0.45 -7.94 -2.18
CA SER A 271 1.46 -7.24 -1.37
C SER A 271 2.18 -8.20 -0.43
N ARG A 272 3.52 -8.18 -0.40
CA ARG A 272 4.31 -9.17 0.35
C ARG A 272 4.99 -8.51 1.52
N LEU A 273 4.80 -9.08 2.70
CA LEU A 273 5.59 -8.77 3.89
C LEU A 273 6.64 -9.87 4.09
N GLU A 274 7.89 -9.48 4.32
CA GLU A 274 9.02 -10.40 4.49
C GLU A 274 9.93 -9.94 5.62
N CYS A 275 10.28 -10.85 6.53
CA CYS A 275 11.32 -10.61 7.52
C CYS A 275 12.69 -10.69 6.86
N LEU A 276 13.36 -9.55 6.70
CA LEU A 276 14.68 -9.42 6.10
C LEU A 276 15.80 -9.86 7.06
N GLY A 277 15.46 -10.06 8.34
CA GLY A 277 16.39 -10.48 9.39
C GLY A 277 16.58 -9.38 10.44
N ARG A 278 17.65 -9.52 11.23
CA ARG A 278 17.99 -8.55 12.28
C ARG A 278 18.70 -7.34 11.68
N SER A 279 18.36 -6.15 12.19
CA SER A 279 19.01 -4.90 11.88
C SER A 279 19.05 -4.02 13.12
N ASP A 280 20.12 -3.26 13.28
CA ASP A 280 20.17 -2.17 14.24
C ASP A 280 19.51 -0.93 13.62
N VAL A 281 18.63 -0.29 14.39
CA VAL A 281 17.85 0.85 13.93
C VAL A 281 17.93 2.01 14.91
N ARG A 282 18.01 3.24 14.38
CA ARG A 282 18.07 4.44 15.20
C ARG A 282 16.66 4.91 15.57
N VAL A 283 16.39 5.03 16.87
CA VAL A 283 15.12 5.47 17.45
C VAL A 283 15.41 6.36 18.64
N ASN A 284 14.90 7.60 18.64
CA ASN A 284 15.06 8.60 19.71
C ASN A 284 16.51 8.79 20.17
N GLY A 285 17.45 8.83 19.21
CA GLY A 285 18.87 8.97 19.56
C GLY A 285 19.46 7.76 20.29
N ARG A 286 18.84 6.58 20.17
CA ARG A 286 19.36 5.28 20.62
C ARG A 286 19.37 4.29 19.48
N THR A 287 20.31 3.35 19.52
CA THR A 287 20.36 2.25 18.57
C THR A 287 19.66 1.06 19.21
N ILE A 288 18.63 0.55 18.55
CA ILE A 288 17.78 -0.54 19.03
C ILE A 288 17.97 -1.72 18.08
N PRO A 289 18.31 -2.93 18.57
CA PRO A 289 18.28 -4.12 17.74
C PRO A 289 16.82 -4.50 17.47
N ALA A 290 16.47 -4.71 16.20
CA ALA A 290 15.12 -5.04 15.78
C ALA A 290 15.12 -6.05 14.62
N TRP A 291 13.96 -6.66 14.40
CA TRP A 291 13.66 -7.42 13.19
C TRP A 291 13.12 -6.46 12.13
N CYS A 292 13.78 -6.42 10.98
CA CYS A 292 13.36 -5.63 9.85
C CYS A 292 12.40 -6.44 8.99
N PHE A 293 11.21 -5.91 8.77
CA PHE A 293 10.24 -6.43 7.84
C PHE A 293 10.13 -5.48 6.65
N GLY A 294 10.32 -5.99 5.44
CA GLY A 294 10.08 -5.27 4.21
C GLY A 294 8.70 -5.60 3.66
N TRP A 295 7.87 -4.57 3.47
CA TRP A 295 6.66 -4.66 2.67
C TRP A 295 6.91 -4.11 1.27
N ARG A 296 6.47 -4.88 0.27
CA ARG A 296 6.50 -4.50 -1.14
C ARG A 296 5.18 -4.80 -1.83
N HIS A 297 4.79 -3.95 -2.76
CA HIS A 297 3.73 -4.26 -3.70
C HIS A 297 4.27 -5.15 -4.83
N TRP A 298 3.46 -6.12 -5.30
CA TRP A 298 3.85 -6.91 -6.47
C TRP A 298 3.88 -6.04 -7.73
N GLY A 299 5.05 -5.90 -8.33
CA GLY A 299 5.22 -5.08 -9.53
C GLY A 299 6.31 -4.02 -9.41
N GLU A 300 6.70 -3.68 -8.18
CA GLU A 300 7.59 -2.56 -7.95
C GLU A 300 9.02 -3.07 -7.72
N SER A 301 9.97 -2.52 -8.50
CA SER A 301 11.37 -2.96 -8.49
C SER A 301 12.24 -2.27 -7.44
N ALA A 302 11.79 -1.16 -6.88
CA ALA A 302 12.50 -0.41 -5.87
C ALA A 302 11.48 0.36 -5.04
N ASP A 303 11.32 -0.10 -3.80
CA ASP A 303 11.10 0.66 -2.56
C ASP A 303 10.30 -0.24 -1.61
N PHE A 304 10.94 -0.60 -0.50
CA PHE A 304 10.27 -1.32 0.58
C PHE A 304 9.83 -0.29 1.60
N GLU A 305 8.57 -0.36 2.00
CA GLU A 305 8.23 0.13 3.33
C GLU A 305 8.86 -0.82 4.34
N ARG A 306 9.52 -0.27 5.36
CA ARG A 306 10.19 -1.07 6.37
C ARG A 306 9.57 -0.86 7.73
N PHE A 307 9.30 -1.98 8.39
CA PHE A 307 8.80 -2.01 9.76
C PHE A 307 9.84 -2.68 10.64
N TYR A 308 10.17 -2.03 11.75
CA TYR A 308 11.14 -2.54 12.70
C TYR A 308 10.41 -2.98 13.96
N VAL A 309 10.54 -4.26 14.29
CA VAL A 309 9.85 -4.90 15.40
C VAL A 309 10.86 -5.41 16.41
N SER A 310 10.71 -5.05 17.69
CA SER A 310 11.56 -5.54 18.76
C SER A 310 11.29 -7.01 19.11
N ASP A 311 12.19 -7.63 19.88
CA ASP A 311 12.03 -9.02 20.35
C ASP A 311 10.78 -9.21 21.23
N ASP A 312 10.30 -8.16 21.90
CA ASP A 312 9.05 -8.13 22.67
C ASP A 312 7.80 -7.70 21.87
N ARG A 313 7.84 -7.84 20.53
CA ARG A 313 6.69 -7.60 19.64
C ARG A 313 6.16 -6.17 19.64
N ARG A 314 7.04 -5.17 19.74
CA ARG A 314 6.66 -3.76 19.62
C ARG A 314 7.20 -3.17 18.32
N LEU A 315 6.34 -2.38 17.66
CA LEU A 315 6.76 -1.56 16.53
C LEU A 315 7.63 -0.42 17.06
N VAL A 316 8.88 -0.33 16.60
CA VAL A 316 9.85 0.69 17.06
C VAL A 316 10.14 1.76 16.02
N ARG A 317 10.05 1.44 14.73
CA ARG A 317 10.23 2.38 13.63
C ARG A 317 9.45 1.91 12.40
N ILE A 318 8.97 2.87 11.62
CA ILE A 318 8.49 2.68 10.26
C ILE A 318 9.33 3.58 9.34
N GLU A 319 9.75 3.06 8.21
CA GLU A 319 10.32 3.84 7.11
C GLU A 319 9.39 3.68 5.93
N TRP A 320 8.67 4.75 5.60
CA TRP A 320 7.80 4.76 4.43
C TRP A 320 8.67 4.91 3.17
N GLY A 321 8.28 4.25 2.08
CA GLY A 321 9.01 4.33 0.82
C GLY A 321 9.03 5.75 0.21
N ASP A 322 9.82 5.94 -0.86
CA ASP A 322 10.01 7.26 -1.49
C ASP A 322 8.69 7.88 -2.00
N GLY A 323 7.68 7.05 -2.28
CA GLY A 323 6.32 7.49 -2.62
C GLY A 323 5.65 8.37 -1.55
N TYR A 324 6.11 8.28 -0.29
CA TYR A 324 5.65 9.08 0.84
C TYR A 324 6.63 10.22 1.19
N GLY A 325 7.50 10.61 0.25
CA GLY A 325 8.46 11.69 0.45
C GLY A 325 9.57 11.36 1.45
N GLY A 326 9.86 10.06 1.67
CA GLY A 326 10.85 9.62 2.65
C GLY A 326 10.43 9.88 4.10
N CYS A 327 9.12 9.95 4.36
CA CYS A 327 8.58 10.02 5.71
C CYS A 327 9.04 8.79 6.51
N TRP A 328 9.40 9.00 7.78
CA TRP A 328 9.67 7.90 8.69
C TRP A 328 9.10 8.21 10.06
N CYS A 329 8.76 7.15 10.78
CA CYS A 329 8.10 7.22 12.06
C CYS A 329 8.89 6.45 13.11
N GLU A 330 8.96 6.94 14.34
CA GLU A 330 9.63 6.23 15.44
C GLU A 330 8.77 6.19 16.69
N ALA A 331 8.83 5.06 17.40
CA ALA A 331 8.03 4.85 18.58
C ALA A 331 8.43 5.81 19.69
N ILE A 332 7.43 6.43 20.32
CA ILE A 332 7.62 7.41 21.39
C ILE A 332 6.61 7.15 22.51
N PRO A 333 6.88 7.58 23.75
CA PRO A 333 5.84 7.66 24.77
C PRO A 333 4.75 8.65 24.37
N ALA A 334 3.51 8.39 24.77
CA ALA A 334 2.36 9.29 24.51
C ALA A 334 2.63 10.74 24.96
N ALA A 335 3.30 10.91 26.10
CA ALA A 335 3.66 12.23 26.64
C ALA A 335 4.61 13.03 25.73
N GLU A 336 5.37 12.35 24.86
CA GLU A 336 6.34 12.98 23.94
C GLU A 336 5.74 13.31 22.56
N ALA A 337 4.48 12.93 22.29
CA ALA A 337 3.85 13.12 20.97
C ALA A 337 3.76 14.58 20.52
N ARG A 338 3.66 15.51 21.47
CA ARG A 338 3.63 16.97 21.20
C ARG A 338 5.01 17.59 21.05
N VAL A 339 6.09 16.89 21.41
CA VAL A 339 7.39 17.51 21.57
C VAL A 339 8.05 17.73 20.21
N GLY A 340 8.23 19.01 19.86
CA GLY A 340 8.98 19.43 18.69
C GLY A 340 8.27 19.22 17.34
N ILE A 341 6.97 18.91 17.33
CA ILE A 341 6.15 18.95 16.11
C ILE A 341 5.62 20.39 15.86
N PRO A 342 5.16 20.73 14.64
CA PRO A 342 4.66 22.06 14.34
C PRO A 342 3.43 22.45 15.19
N ALA A 343 3.38 23.69 15.67
CA ALA A 343 2.36 24.13 16.64
C ALA A 343 0.92 24.10 16.12
N HIS A 344 0.73 24.13 14.79
CA HIS A 344 -0.59 24.01 14.15
C HIS A 344 -1.10 22.56 14.07
N ILE A 345 -0.27 21.57 14.41
CA ILE A 345 -0.66 20.15 14.53
C ILE A 345 -1.15 19.88 15.95
N ARG A 346 -2.45 19.59 16.09
CA ARG A 346 -3.05 19.31 17.40
C ARG A 346 -2.92 17.82 17.71
N VAL A 347 -2.36 17.50 18.87
CA VAL A 347 -2.35 16.13 19.39
C VAL A 347 -3.63 15.89 20.17
N GLU A 348 -4.52 15.05 19.64
CA GLU A 348 -5.88 14.81 20.17
C GLU A 348 -5.99 13.55 21.04
#